data_AF-A0A134BZD0-F1
#
_entry.id   AF-A0A134BZD0-F1
#
_cell.length_a   1.000
_cell.length_b   1.000
_cell.length_c   1.000
_cell.angle_alpha   90.00
_cell.angle_beta   90.00
_cell.angle_gamma   90.00
#
_symmetry.space_group_name_H-M   'P 1'
#
loop_
_entity.id
_entity.type
_entity.pdbx_description
1 polymer ?
#
loop_
_entity_poly.entity_id
_entity_poly.type
_entity_poly.pdbx_seq_one_letter_code
_entity_poly.pdbx_strand_id
1 'polypeptide(L)'
;MYTPPFTITAKIVNQIADISAQIERYAIRLEQNDSLHLRKANRIKIIHSSLAIEGNTLSENEVKDIVEGKTVVAPLRQIQEVKNALATYELLDQLNPFEVNDLLRTHSTMMMA
;
A
#
# COMPACT_ATOMS: atom_id res chain seq x y z
N MET A 1 -0.39 -31.18 -2.25
CA MET A 1 0.03 -29.75 -2.24
C MET A 1 -0.70 -29.08 -3.39
N TYR A 2 -1.45 -28.00 -3.15
CA TYR A 2 -2.11 -27.27 -4.23
C TYR A 2 -1.05 -26.56 -5.08
N THR A 3 -1.13 -26.70 -6.40
CA THR A 3 -0.29 -25.96 -7.35
C THR A 3 -1.20 -24.98 -8.08
N PRO A 4 -1.04 -23.66 -7.86
CA PRO A 4 -1.78 -22.67 -8.61
C PRO A 4 -1.55 -22.85 -10.12
N PRO A 5 -2.58 -22.69 -10.96
CA PRO A 5 -2.42 -22.77 -12.41
C PRO A 5 -1.65 -21.55 -12.91
N PHE A 6 -0.32 -21.66 -12.96
CA PHE A 6 0.59 -20.62 -13.41
C PHE A 6 1.37 -21.11 -14.64
N THR A 7 1.13 -20.46 -15.78
CA THR A 7 1.82 -20.77 -17.04
C THR A 7 2.54 -19.53 -17.55
N ILE A 8 3.85 -19.64 -17.73
CA ILE A 8 4.66 -18.55 -18.28
C ILE A 8 4.37 -18.40 -19.78
N THR A 9 4.14 -17.16 -20.20
CA THR A 9 3.92 -16.80 -21.61
C THR A 9 4.96 -15.79 -22.07
N ALA A 10 5.19 -15.67 -23.38
CA ALA A 10 6.08 -14.66 -23.93
C ALA A 10 5.67 -13.23 -23.51
N LYS A 11 4.37 -12.96 -23.37
CA LYS A 11 3.86 -11.69 -22.86
C LYS A 11 4.32 -11.41 -21.42
N ILE A 12 4.23 -12.40 -20.53
CA ILE A 12 4.69 -12.27 -19.14
C ILE A 12 6.20 -11.98 -19.11
N VAL A 13 6.99 -12.69 -19.92
CA VAL A 13 8.44 -12.48 -19.99
C VAL A 13 8.78 -11.08 -20.48
N ASN A 14 8.11 -10.60 -21.53
CA ASN A 14 8.31 -9.23 -22.04
C ASN A 14 7.94 -8.18 -20.97
N GLN A 15 6.83 -8.37 -20.26
CA GLN A 15 6.43 -7.47 -19.18
C GLN A 15 7.45 -7.46 -18.02
N ILE A 16 8.01 -8.62 -17.64
CA ILE A 16 9.07 -8.70 -16.63
C ILE A 16 10.30 -7.91 -17.09
N ALA A 17 10.71 -8.06 -18.36
CA ALA A 17 11.86 -7.34 -18.92
C ALA A 17 11.62 -5.82 -18.92
N ASP A 18 10.44 -5.38 -19.35
CA ASP A 18 10.06 -3.97 -19.36
C ASP A 18 10.04 -3.38 -17.94
N ILE A 19 9.41 -4.07 -16.99
CA ILE A 19 9.37 -3.64 -15.58
C ILE A 19 10.78 -3.55 -15.00
N SER A 20 11.63 -4.53 -15.25
CA SER A 20 13.02 -4.55 -14.75
C SER A 20 13.83 -3.36 -15.28
N ALA A 21 13.70 -3.06 -16.57
CA ALA A 21 14.36 -1.91 -17.19
C ALA A 21 13.87 -0.57 -16.62
N GLN A 22 12.59 -0.46 -16.27
CA GLN A 22 12.05 0.74 -15.62
C GLN A 22 12.53 0.88 -14.16
N ILE A 23 12.59 -0.22 -13.41
CA ILE A 23 13.11 -0.24 -12.03
C ILE A 23 14.57 0.22 -12.01
N GLU A 24 15.40 -0.26 -12.93
CA GLU A 24 16.82 0.12 -12.99
C GLU A 24 16.99 1.62 -13.26
N ARG A 25 16.23 2.19 -14.21
CA ARG A 25 16.20 3.64 -14.47
C ARG A 25 15.73 4.44 -13.25
N TYR A 26 14.81 3.89 -12.47
CA TYR A 26 14.28 4.50 -11.26
C TYR A 26 15.29 4.48 -10.11
N ALA A 27 16.01 3.38 -9.91
CA ALA A 27 17.05 3.24 -8.89
C ALA A 27 18.17 4.26 -9.07
N ILE A 28 18.64 4.46 -10.30
CA ILE A 28 19.65 5.47 -10.66
C ILE A 28 19.19 6.90 -10.31
N ARG A 29 17.88 7.16 -10.36
CA ARG A 29 17.28 8.48 -10.06
C ARG A 29 17.04 8.73 -8.57
N LEU A 30 16.95 7.67 -7.76
CA LEU A 30 16.61 7.72 -6.33
C LEU A 30 17.79 7.99 -5.39
N GLU A 31 19.02 8.08 -5.89
CA GLU A 31 20.20 8.51 -5.12
C GLU A 31 20.14 10.00 -4.67
N GLN A 32 18.97 10.64 -4.74
CA GLN A 32 18.74 12.04 -4.40
C GLN A 32 18.03 12.21 -3.05
N ASN A 33 18.28 13.35 -2.38
CA ASN A 33 17.88 13.67 -0.99
C ASN A 33 16.36 13.70 -0.69
N ASP A 34 15.47 13.59 -1.68
CA ASP A 34 14.01 13.75 -1.51
C ASP A 34 13.26 12.48 -1.09
N SER A 35 13.98 11.40 -0.79
CA SER A 35 13.41 10.05 -0.61
C SER A 35 12.35 9.94 0.51
N LEU A 36 12.50 10.68 1.62
CA LEU A 36 11.58 10.58 2.75
C LEU A 36 10.21 11.23 2.47
N HIS A 37 10.21 12.40 1.83
CA HIS A 37 8.96 13.08 1.44
C HIS A 37 8.19 12.28 0.39
N LEU A 38 8.92 11.71 -0.58
CA LEU A 38 8.33 10.86 -1.61
C LEU A 38 7.71 9.58 -1.01
N ARG A 39 8.36 8.95 -0.02
CA ARG A 39 7.80 7.80 0.69
C ARG A 39 6.48 8.13 1.38
N LYS A 40 6.40 9.26 2.09
CA LYS A 40 5.16 9.71 2.74
C LYS A 40 4.04 9.99 1.72
N ALA A 41 4.35 10.71 0.65
CA ALA A 41 3.38 11.00 -0.41
C ALA A 41 2.87 9.72 -1.10
N ASN A 42 3.77 8.77 -1.37
CA ASN A 42 3.39 7.48 -1.96
C ASN A 42 2.53 6.65 -1.00
N ARG A 43 2.81 6.68 0.31
CA ARG A 43 1.98 5.97 1.29
C ARG A 43 0.54 6.49 1.30
N ILE A 44 0.36 7.81 1.27
CA ILE A 44 -0.97 8.44 1.18
C ILE A 44 -1.72 7.96 -0.06
N LYS A 45 -1.05 7.98 -1.23
CA LYS A 45 -1.64 7.51 -2.49
C LYS A 45 -2.02 6.04 -2.43
N ILE A 46 -1.16 5.19 -1.88
CA ILE A 46 -1.43 3.75 -1.74
C ILE A 46 -2.67 3.51 -0.86
N ILE A 47 -2.75 4.17 0.30
CA ILE A 47 -3.90 4.04 1.21
C ILE A 47 -5.18 4.52 0.53
N HIS A 48 -5.15 5.70 -0.08
CA HIS A 48 -6.30 6.27 -0.78
C HIS A 48 -6.78 5.37 -1.92
N SER A 49 -5.89 4.96 -2.83
CA SER A 49 -6.25 4.11 -3.97
C SER A 49 -6.76 2.75 -3.54
N SER A 50 -6.17 2.13 -2.51
CA SER A 50 -6.63 0.83 -2.00
C SER A 50 -8.03 0.93 -1.39
N LEU A 51 -8.29 1.93 -0.56
CA LEU A 51 -9.59 2.07 0.10
C LEU A 51 -10.68 2.54 -0.86
N ALA A 52 -10.33 3.34 -1.88
CA ALA A 52 -11.27 3.76 -2.91
C ALA A 52 -11.83 2.58 -3.73
N ILE A 53 -11.02 1.55 -3.99
CA ILE A 53 -11.46 0.31 -4.63
C ILE A 53 -12.52 -0.41 -3.77
N GLU A 54 -12.37 -0.34 -2.46
CA GLU A 54 -13.29 -0.93 -1.46
C GLU A 54 -14.47 -0.01 -1.10
N GLY A 55 -14.66 1.10 -1.83
CA GLY A 55 -15.79 2.01 -1.67
C GLY A 55 -15.64 3.10 -0.61
N ASN A 56 -14.44 3.33 -0.09
CA ASN A 56 -14.15 4.53 0.69
C ASN A 56 -14.21 5.77 -0.23
N THR A 57 -14.88 6.83 0.24
CA THR A 57 -15.17 8.01 -0.59
C THR A 57 -14.30 9.22 -0.24
N LEU A 58 -13.35 9.08 0.70
CA LEU A 58 -12.45 10.16 1.07
C LEU A 58 -11.50 10.48 -0.08
N SER A 59 -11.31 11.76 -0.32
CA SER A 59 -10.31 12.26 -1.27
C SER A 59 -8.89 12.02 -0.77
N GLU A 60 -7.92 12.04 -1.69
CA GLU A 60 -6.49 11.93 -1.35
C GLU A 60 -6.06 13.00 -0.33
N ASN A 61 -6.64 14.21 -0.39
CA ASN A 61 -6.36 15.28 0.56
C ASN A 61 -6.93 14.99 1.95
N GLU A 62 -8.12 14.43 2.05
CA GLU A 62 -8.70 14.02 3.34
C GLU A 62 -7.91 12.86 3.95
N VAL A 63 -7.49 11.89 3.15
CA VAL A 63 -6.58 10.80 3.58
C VAL A 63 -5.26 11.38 4.09
N LYS A 64 -4.68 12.34 3.35
CA LYS A 64 -3.46 13.06 3.78
C LYS A 64 -3.67 13.74 5.13
N ASP A 65 -4.76 14.50 5.27
CA ASP A 65 -5.04 15.24 6.50
C ASP A 65 -5.23 14.30 7.70
N ILE A 66 -5.86 13.15 7.51
CA ILE A 66 -5.97 12.09 8.54
C ILE A 66 -4.57 11.55 8.91
N VAL A 67 -3.74 11.22 7.92
CA VAL A 67 -2.36 10.71 8.14
C VAL A 67 -1.48 11.76 8.84
N GLU A 68 -1.71 13.04 8.59
CA GLU A 68 -1.02 14.17 9.25
C GLU A 68 -1.62 14.51 10.63
N GLY A 69 -2.67 13.81 11.07
CA GLY A 69 -3.30 14.01 12.38
C GLY A 69 -4.20 15.25 12.47
N LYS A 70 -4.61 15.82 11.32
CA LYS A 70 -5.55 16.95 11.27
C LYS A 70 -6.99 16.47 11.42
N THR A 71 -7.86 17.40 11.83
CA THR A 71 -9.30 17.15 11.94
C THR A 71 -9.94 17.13 10.56
N VAL A 72 -10.65 16.04 10.25
CA VAL A 72 -11.42 15.87 9.00
C VAL A 72 -12.88 15.56 9.34
N VAL A 73 -13.81 16.21 8.64
CA VAL A 73 -15.24 16.00 8.81
C VAL A 73 -15.70 14.98 7.76
N ALA A 74 -15.85 13.73 8.17
CA ALA A 74 -16.21 12.62 7.30
C ALA A 74 -16.87 11.48 8.11
N PRO A 75 -17.49 10.48 7.45
CA PRO A 75 -18.02 9.30 8.14
C PRO A 75 -16.93 8.64 9.01
N LEU A 76 -17.21 8.48 10.31
CA LEU A 76 -16.25 7.94 11.28
C LEU A 76 -15.66 6.60 10.83
N ARG A 77 -16.49 5.73 10.23
CA ARG A 77 -16.05 4.44 9.68
C ARG A 77 -14.96 4.60 8.62
N GLN A 78 -15.10 5.54 7.70
CA GLN A 78 -14.11 5.77 6.64
C GLN A 78 -12.83 6.39 7.17
N ILE A 79 -12.93 7.27 8.17
CA ILE A 79 -11.75 7.80 8.88
C ILE A 79 -11.00 6.65 9.58
N GLN A 80 -11.73 5.74 10.23
CA GLN A 80 -11.16 4.58 10.92
C GLN A 80 -10.48 3.64 9.93
N GLU A 81 -11.07 3.37 8.77
CA GLU A 81 -10.44 2.58 7.70
C GLU A 81 -9.09 3.16 7.25
N VAL A 82 -8.99 4.50 7.11
CA VAL A 82 -7.72 5.16 6.78
C VAL A 82 -6.68 4.97 7.89
N LYS A 83 -7.08 5.12 9.16
CA LYS A 83 -6.20 4.92 10.31
C LYS A 83 -5.73 3.47 10.42
N ASN A 84 -6.64 2.52 10.23
CA ASN A 84 -6.33 1.09 10.23
C ASN A 84 -5.39 0.72 9.09
N ALA A 85 -5.64 1.24 7.88
CA ALA A 85 -4.76 1.02 6.74
C ALA A 85 -3.37 1.58 7.03
N LEU A 86 -3.25 2.80 7.55
CA LEU A 86 -1.97 3.38 7.93
C LEU A 86 -1.21 2.48 8.91
N ALA A 87 -1.85 2.08 10.02
CA ALA A 87 -1.25 1.19 11.01
C ALA A 87 -0.84 -0.16 10.41
N THR A 88 -1.66 -0.72 9.51
CA THR A 88 -1.37 -1.99 8.83
C THR A 88 -0.15 -1.88 7.92
N TYR A 89 -0.05 -0.79 7.15
CA TYR A 89 1.08 -0.54 6.25
C TYR A 89 2.40 -0.26 6.98
N GLU A 90 2.35 0.23 8.22
CA GLU A 90 3.52 0.41 9.10
C GLU A 90 4.06 -0.92 9.64
N LEU A 91 3.22 -1.96 9.73
CA LEU A 91 3.66 -3.29 10.17
C LEU A 91 4.43 -4.06 9.09
N LEU A 92 4.27 -3.72 7.81
CA LEU A 92 4.78 -4.53 6.68
C LEU A 92 6.26 -4.91 6.78
N ASP A 93 7.11 -4.01 7.26
CA ASP A 93 8.56 -4.25 7.38
C ASP A 93 8.90 -5.34 8.43
N GLN A 94 7.95 -5.71 9.28
CA GLN A 94 8.10 -6.68 10.37
C GLN A 94 7.40 -8.02 10.10
N LEU A 95 6.68 -8.15 8.98
CA LEU A 95 5.81 -9.29 8.69
C LEU A 95 6.48 -10.25 7.72
N ASN A 96 6.31 -11.55 7.96
CA ASN A 96 6.68 -12.60 7.03
C ASN A 96 5.47 -12.96 6.15
N PRO A 97 5.51 -12.73 4.82
CA PRO A 97 4.40 -13.01 3.92
C PRO A 97 4.07 -14.51 3.78
N PHE A 98 4.95 -15.38 4.27
CA PHE A 98 4.75 -16.83 4.25
C PHE A 98 4.27 -17.40 5.59
N GLU A 99 4.00 -16.55 6.59
CA GLU A 99 3.51 -16.95 7.91
C GLU A 99 2.03 -16.59 8.08
N VAL A 100 1.20 -17.57 8.46
CA VAL A 100 -0.25 -17.38 8.57
C VAL A 100 -0.60 -16.45 9.74
N ASN A 101 0.15 -16.50 10.85
CA ASN A 101 -0.11 -15.62 11.99
C ASN A 101 0.16 -14.15 11.63
N ASP A 102 1.15 -13.88 10.79
CA ASP A 102 1.43 -12.52 10.30
C ASP A 102 0.31 -12.03 9.36
N LEU A 103 -0.27 -12.92 8.54
CA LEU A 103 -1.48 -12.61 7.77
C LEU A 103 -2.67 -12.26 8.70
N LEU A 104 -2.92 -13.08 9.72
CA LEU A 104 -4.01 -12.83 10.68
C LEU A 104 -3.80 -11.54 11.47
N ARG A 105 -2.55 -11.25 11.86
CA ARG A 105 -2.18 -10.00 12.52
C ARG A 105 -2.48 -8.80 11.62
N THR A 106 -2.04 -8.85 10.36
CA THR A 106 -2.33 -7.81 9.35
C THR A 106 -3.83 -7.57 9.20
N HIS A 107 -4.60 -8.65 9.06
CA HIS A 107 -6.06 -8.57 8.96
C HIS A 107 -6.70 -7.95 10.20
N SER A 108 -6.27 -8.38 11.40
CA SER A 108 -6.79 -7.84 12.66
C SER A 108 -6.56 -6.33 12.79
N THR A 109 -5.39 -5.83 12.36
CA THR A 109 -5.06 -4.40 12.38
C THR A 109 -5.89 -3.62 11.36
N MET A 110 -6.12 -4.18 10.17
CA MET A 110 -6.92 -3.55 9.12
C MET A 110 -8.41 -3.43 9.52
N MET A 111 -8.92 -4.40 10.28
CA MET A 111 -10.34 -4.54 10.64
C MET A 111 -10.69 -4.05 12.06
N MET A 112 -9.79 -3.32 12.74
CA MET A 112 -10.09 -2.80 14.08
C MET A 112 -11.32 -1.88 14.05
N ALA A 113 -12.24 -2.10 14.99
CA ALA A 113 -13.49 -1.34 15.12
C ALA A 113 -13.27 0.02 15.79
#